data_AF-A0ABC9FU05-F1
#
_entry.id   AF-A0ABC9FU05-F1
#
_cell.length_a   1.000
_cell.length_b   1.000
_cell.length_c   1.000
_cell.angle_alpha   90.00
_cell.angle_beta   90.00
_cell.angle_gamma   90.00
#
_symmetry.space_group_name_H-M   'P 1'
#
loop_
_entity.id
_entity.type
_entity.pdbx_description
1 polymer ?
#
loop_
_entity_poly.entity_id
_entity_poly.type
_entity_poly.pdbx_seq_one_letter_code
_entity_poly.pdbx_strand_id
1 'polypeptide(L)'
;MAFAAVGMRIVGLGPGRTIVYDPKISKEVRAPRLAYPMMHPVLIPHGSKLYALSRRPSIVQGTDFMPWFFVLDDLDAWIHLPPPPVFPCRINPLEYRDRPEVRVVSYALVGSHILLSVQQDKGTGTCAFDVDAEEWAMVDDKNLPFIGQAVPLGGGRRFVACSSAKGGEPAVYDIEVLRPGTSGTSKTELNIVELPVESKGIVPGQLLCSMGKGSSSSFDIRSVDPGPEAMMEKARIVHRTYSQVEGDTAGTDNSVYIVKQQRQIFKLHDPFSHLAYPSPVVAALTM
;
A
#
# COMPACT_ATOMS: atom_id res chain seq x y z
N MET A 1 -13.42 -0.56 5.77
CA MET A 1 -12.89 -1.86 5.31
C MET A 1 -11.79 -1.57 4.30
N ALA A 2 -10.70 -2.34 4.30
CA ALA A 2 -9.66 -2.31 3.27
C ALA A 2 -9.77 -3.59 2.43
N PHE A 3 -9.28 -3.57 1.19
CA PHE A 3 -9.25 -4.78 0.38
C PHE A 3 -7.89 -4.91 -0.35
N ALA A 4 -7.55 -6.12 -0.74
CA ALA A 4 -6.38 -6.44 -1.56
C ALA A 4 -6.68 -7.65 -2.45
N ALA A 5 -6.00 -7.73 -3.60
CA ALA A 5 -6.02 -8.94 -4.42
C ALA A 5 -4.93 -9.91 -3.94
N VAL A 6 -5.30 -11.19 -3.78
CA VAL A 6 -4.40 -12.29 -3.36
C VAL A 6 -4.60 -13.44 -4.33
N GLY A 7 -3.61 -13.70 -5.18
CA GLY A 7 -3.80 -14.57 -6.34
C GLY A 7 -5.00 -14.14 -7.18
N MET A 8 -5.97 -15.05 -7.36
CA MET A 8 -7.22 -14.78 -8.10
C MET A 8 -8.40 -14.38 -7.20
N ARG A 9 -8.16 -14.00 -5.95
CA ARG A 9 -9.21 -13.66 -4.98
C ARG A 9 -9.09 -12.19 -4.56
N ILE A 10 -10.21 -11.61 -4.15
CA ILE A 10 -10.24 -10.31 -3.47
C ILE A 10 -10.51 -10.58 -2.00
N VAL A 11 -9.61 -10.12 -1.13
CA VAL A 11 -9.78 -10.22 0.32
C VAL A 11 -10.12 -8.85 0.87
N GLY A 12 -11.23 -8.74 1.58
CA GLY A 12 -11.63 -7.56 2.34
C GLY A 12 -11.41 -7.78 3.84
N LEU A 13 -10.79 -6.82 4.51
CA LEU A 13 -10.61 -6.82 5.97
C LEU A 13 -11.18 -5.53 6.58
N GLY A 14 -12.07 -5.70 7.55
CA GLY A 14 -12.63 -4.60 8.32
C GLY A 14 -12.91 -5.02 9.77
N PRO A 15 -13.50 -4.12 10.57
CA PRO A 15 -13.77 -4.39 11.96
C PRO A 15 -14.63 -5.65 12.13
N GLY A 16 -14.04 -6.69 12.70
CA GLY A 16 -14.72 -7.95 13.00
C GLY A 16 -15.17 -8.78 11.79
N ARG A 17 -14.81 -8.41 10.56
CA ARG A 17 -15.19 -9.13 9.33
C ARG A 17 -14.03 -9.25 8.36
N THR A 18 -13.84 -10.47 7.87
CA THR A 18 -13.01 -10.78 6.71
C THR A 18 -13.93 -11.32 5.62
N ILE A 19 -13.73 -10.89 4.38
CA ILE A 19 -14.47 -11.34 3.20
C ILE A 19 -13.46 -11.87 2.20
N VAL A 20 -13.75 -12.99 1.57
CA VAL A 20 -13.02 -13.45 0.39
C VAL A 20 -14.02 -13.54 -0.74
N TYR A 21 -13.78 -12.82 -1.82
CA TYR A 21 -14.58 -12.87 -3.04
C TYR A 21 -13.80 -13.57 -4.14
N ASP A 22 -14.44 -14.54 -4.80
CA ASP A 22 -13.95 -15.22 -5.99
C ASP A 22 -14.60 -14.61 -7.23
N PRO A 23 -13.87 -13.82 -8.03
CA PRO A 23 -14.38 -13.25 -9.27
C PRO A 23 -14.75 -14.30 -10.32
N LYS A 24 -14.11 -15.48 -10.31
CA LYS A 24 -14.34 -16.53 -11.31
C LYS A 24 -15.75 -17.11 -11.23
N ILE A 25 -16.27 -17.26 -10.01
CA ILE A 25 -17.63 -17.76 -9.75
C ILE A 25 -18.58 -16.65 -9.31
N SER A 26 -18.09 -15.42 -9.21
CA SER A 26 -18.79 -14.24 -8.71
C SER A 26 -19.50 -14.46 -7.36
N LYS A 27 -18.79 -15.05 -6.37
CA LYS A 27 -19.35 -15.32 -5.04
C LYS A 27 -18.37 -15.01 -3.91
N GLU A 28 -18.92 -14.64 -2.76
CA GLU A 28 -18.17 -14.68 -1.50
C GLU A 28 -17.95 -16.15 -1.08
N VAL A 29 -16.73 -16.46 -0.66
CA VAL A 29 -16.35 -17.76 -0.10
C VAL A 29 -16.00 -17.61 1.38
N ARG A 30 -15.89 -18.73 2.08
CA ARG A 30 -15.58 -18.75 3.52
C ARG A 30 -14.24 -18.06 3.77
N ALA A 31 -14.20 -17.21 4.80
CA ALA A 31 -13.03 -16.47 5.20
C ALA A 31 -12.81 -16.59 6.72
N PRO A 32 -11.56 -16.72 7.20
CA PRO A 32 -11.27 -16.70 8.62
C PRO A 32 -11.49 -15.31 9.20
N ARG A 33 -12.10 -15.26 10.38
CA ARG A 33 -12.32 -14.01 11.09
C ARG A 33 -11.05 -13.60 11.81
N LEU A 34 -10.62 -12.37 11.63
CA LEU A 34 -9.62 -11.75 12.50
C LEU A 34 -10.27 -11.44 13.85
N ALA A 35 -9.76 -12.06 14.93
CA ALA A 35 -10.30 -11.86 16.28
C ALA A 35 -10.13 -10.41 16.78
N TYR A 36 -9.11 -9.72 16.29
CA TYR A 36 -8.73 -8.37 16.69
C TYR A 36 -9.24 -7.36 15.66
N PRO A 37 -10.20 -6.48 16.02
CA PRO A 37 -10.79 -5.55 15.06
C PRO A 37 -9.77 -4.49 14.63
N MET A 38 -9.61 -4.28 13.31
CA MET A 38 -8.77 -3.22 12.73
C MET A 38 -9.61 -2.23 11.92
N MET A 39 -9.34 -0.94 12.11
CA MET A 39 -9.92 0.11 11.27
C MET A 39 -8.93 0.57 10.22
N HIS A 40 -9.34 0.46 8.95
CA HIS A 40 -8.54 0.86 7.79
C HIS A 40 -7.13 0.25 7.75
N PRO A 41 -6.99 -1.10 7.91
CA PRO A 41 -5.68 -1.74 7.94
C PRO A 41 -4.92 -1.49 6.63
N VAL A 42 -3.60 -1.58 6.72
CA VAL A 42 -2.71 -1.69 5.56
C VAL A 42 -2.68 -3.15 5.15
N LEU A 43 -3.00 -3.43 3.88
CA LEU A 43 -3.05 -4.77 3.32
C LEU A 43 -1.97 -4.91 2.25
N ILE A 44 -1.10 -5.92 2.40
CA ILE A 44 0.07 -6.11 1.55
C ILE A 44 0.07 -7.55 1.04
N PRO A 45 -0.32 -7.79 -0.22
CA PRO A 45 -0.28 -9.13 -0.80
C PRO A 45 1.15 -9.50 -1.21
N HIS A 46 1.58 -10.73 -0.91
CA HIS A 46 2.87 -11.29 -1.36
C HIS A 46 2.71 -12.79 -1.61
N GLY A 47 2.79 -13.20 -2.87
CA GLY A 47 2.50 -14.59 -3.27
C GLY A 47 1.04 -14.97 -2.97
N SER A 48 0.85 -16.11 -2.29
CA SER A 48 -0.47 -16.56 -1.80
C SER A 48 -0.85 -15.97 -0.43
N LYS A 49 0.06 -15.19 0.19
CA LYS A 49 -0.13 -14.64 1.53
C LYS A 49 -0.65 -13.20 1.48
N LEU A 50 -1.40 -12.83 2.51
CA LEU A 50 -1.83 -11.46 2.74
C LEU A 50 -1.39 -10.98 4.11
N TYR A 51 -0.55 -9.97 4.15
CA TYR A 51 -0.15 -9.30 5.38
C TYR A 51 -1.14 -8.19 5.70
N ALA A 52 -1.56 -8.12 6.96
CA ALA A 52 -2.44 -7.09 7.49
C ALA A 52 -1.77 -6.40 8.68
N LEU A 53 -1.65 -5.07 8.58
CA LEU A 53 -1.04 -4.23 9.59
C LEU A 53 -2.04 -3.15 10.03
N SER A 54 -2.13 -2.89 11.34
CA SER A 54 -2.90 -1.74 11.82
C SER A 54 -2.29 -0.44 11.29
N ARG A 55 -3.13 0.43 10.71
CA ARG A 55 -2.68 1.74 10.22
C ARG A 55 -2.45 2.74 11.36
N ARG A 56 -3.17 2.58 12.47
CA ARG A 56 -3.12 3.43 13.65
C ARG A 56 -3.11 2.55 14.91
N PRO A 57 -1.97 1.94 15.25
CA PRO A 57 -1.90 1.04 16.39
C PRO A 57 -2.33 1.74 17.68
N SER A 58 -3.24 1.11 18.41
CA SER A 58 -3.74 1.56 19.71
C SER A 58 -3.18 0.72 20.83
N ILE A 59 -2.79 1.38 21.92
CA ILE A 59 -2.41 0.76 23.21
C ILE A 59 -3.59 0.65 24.17
N VAL A 60 -4.77 1.14 23.77
CA VAL A 60 -6.01 1.05 24.53
C VAL A 60 -6.90 -0.03 23.93
N GLN A 61 -7.46 -0.87 24.80
CA GLN A 61 -8.35 -1.95 24.39
C GLN A 61 -9.49 -1.46 23.49
N GLY A 62 -9.73 -2.17 22.40
CA GLY A 62 -10.72 -1.83 21.40
C GLY A 62 -10.21 -2.09 20.00
N THR A 63 -10.66 -1.27 19.05
CA THR A 63 -10.18 -1.28 17.67
C THR A 63 -8.71 -0.90 17.59
N ASP A 64 -7.97 -1.61 16.74
CA ASP A 64 -6.55 -1.41 16.50
C ASP A 64 -5.69 -1.66 17.75
N PHE A 65 -6.25 -2.29 18.79
CA PHE A 65 -5.49 -2.79 19.91
C PHE A 65 -4.62 -3.98 19.49
N MET A 66 -3.50 -4.18 20.18
CA MET A 66 -2.57 -5.27 19.90
C MET A 66 -3.30 -6.64 19.90
N PRO A 67 -2.83 -7.61 19.08
CA PRO A 67 -1.70 -7.52 18.18
C PRO A 67 -1.96 -6.65 16.94
N TRP A 68 -0.89 -6.13 16.32
CA TRP A 68 -1.01 -5.14 15.25
C TRP A 68 -0.60 -5.64 13.86
N PHE A 69 0.06 -6.79 13.75
CA PHE A 69 0.55 -7.32 12.49
C PHE A 69 0.20 -8.80 12.34
N PHE A 70 -0.36 -9.17 11.19
CA PHE A 70 -0.84 -10.52 10.93
C PHE A 70 -0.54 -10.93 9.51
N VAL A 71 -0.51 -12.24 9.28
CA VAL A 71 -0.52 -12.84 7.95
C VAL A 71 -1.71 -13.79 7.83
N LEU A 72 -2.36 -13.75 6.67
CA LEU A 72 -3.33 -14.74 6.24
C LEU A 72 -2.64 -15.61 5.20
N ASP A 73 -2.39 -16.86 5.57
CA ASP A 73 -1.75 -17.87 4.72
C ASP A 73 -2.81 -18.80 4.12
N ASP A 74 -2.76 -18.97 2.79
CA ASP A 74 -3.70 -19.77 1.98
C ASP A 74 -5.20 -19.55 2.29
N LEU A 75 -5.54 -18.37 2.82
CA LEU A 75 -6.89 -17.99 3.24
C LEU A 75 -7.49 -18.89 4.35
N ASP A 76 -6.66 -19.60 5.11
CA ASP A 76 -7.12 -20.54 6.14
C ASP A 76 -7.25 -19.89 7.53
N ALA A 77 -6.18 -19.26 8.00
CA ALA A 77 -6.15 -18.63 9.34
C ALA A 77 -5.30 -17.36 9.38
N TRP A 78 -5.69 -16.44 10.26
CA TRP A 78 -4.88 -15.27 10.61
C TRP A 78 -3.87 -15.65 11.68
N ILE A 79 -2.58 -15.45 11.37
CA ILE A 79 -1.45 -15.73 12.26
C ILE A 79 -0.86 -14.39 12.71
N HIS A 80 -0.65 -14.22 14.00
CA HIS A 80 0.00 -13.02 14.55
C HIS A 80 1.50 -13.07 14.28
N LEU A 81 2.04 -11.96 13.77
CA LEU A 81 3.46 -11.74 13.51
C LEU A 81 4.04 -10.66 14.43
N PRO A 82 5.36 -10.65 14.66
CA PRO A 82 5.99 -9.62 15.48
C PRO A 82 5.60 -8.20 15.02
N PRO A 83 5.24 -7.28 15.92
CA PRO A 83 4.86 -5.93 15.54
C PRO A 83 6.08 -5.12 15.04
N PRO A 84 5.88 -4.12 14.18
CA PRO A 84 6.96 -3.24 13.75
C PRO A 84 7.63 -2.53 14.94
N PRO A 85 8.95 -2.35 14.94
CA PRO A 85 9.68 -1.68 16.03
C PRO A 85 9.29 -0.20 16.19
N VAL A 86 8.73 0.41 15.13
CA VAL A 86 8.22 1.78 15.12
C VAL A 86 6.83 1.94 15.75
N PHE A 87 6.19 0.83 16.15
CA PHE A 87 4.92 0.86 16.89
C PHE A 87 5.17 1.00 18.40
N PRO A 88 4.15 1.40 19.19
CA PRO A 88 4.32 1.64 20.63
C PRO A 88 4.38 0.33 21.44
N CYS A 89 5.29 -0.58 21.07
CA CYS A 89 5.48 -1.90 21.68
C CYS A 89 6.10 -1.85 23.07
N ARG A 90 6.87 -0.79 23.38
CA ARG A 90 7.65 -0.63 24.62
C ARG A 90 7.49 0.78 25.18
N ILE A 91 6.27 1.15 25.53
CA ILE A 91 5.98 2.44 26.17
C ILE A 91 6.21 2.37 27.68
N ASN A 92 6.76 3.45 28.25
CA ASN A 92 6.87 3.59 29.70
C ASN A 92 5.57 4.14 30.33
N PRO A 93 5.38 4.06 31.66
CA PRO A 93 4.16 4.53 32.31
C PRO A 93 3.83 6.03 32.12
N LEU A 94 4.83 6.88 31.83
CA LEU A 94 4.61 8.30 31.55
C LEU A 94 4.12 8.51 30.10
N GLU A 95 4.68 7.79 29.13
CA GLU A 95 4.20 7.75 27.74
C GLU A 95 2.81 7.13 27.62
N TYR A 96 2.36 6.35 28.60
CA TYR A 96 0.97 5.91 28.66
C TYR A 96 -0.01 7.07 28.94
N ARG A 97 0.43 8.10 29.68
CA ARG A 97 -0.38 9.30 29.96
C ARG A 97 -0.46 10.22 28.75
N ASP A 98 0.66 10.37 28.05
CA ASP A 98 0.77 11.17 26.82
C ASP A 98 1.04 10.26 25.63
N ARG A 99 -0.05 9.71 25.09
CA ARG A 99 0.00 8.55 24.18
C ARG A 99 0.61 8.96 22.85
N PRO A 100 1.62 8.22 22.34
CA PRO A 100 2.16 8.50 21.02
C PRO A 100 1.09 8.21 19.95
N GLU A 101 0.75 9.23 19.14
CA GLU A 101 -0.09 9.03 17.97
C GLU A 101 0.77 8.49 16.82
N VAL A 102 0.71 7.18 16.60
CA VAL A 102 1.44 6.51 15.53
C VAL A 102 0.50 6.26 14.36
N ARG A 103 0.90 6.67 13.16
CA ARG A 103 0.15 6.39 11.93
C ARG A 103 1.09 5.92 10.83
N VAL A 104 0.79 4.78 10.21
CA VAL A 104 1.48 4.36 8.99
C VAL A 104 1.22 5.37 7.88
N VAL A 105 2.29 5.96 7.36
CA VAL A 105 2.21 6.95 6.27
C VAL A 105 2.70 6.41 4.96
N SER A 106 3.64 5.48 4.96
CA SER A 106 4.22 4.94 3.74
C SER A 106 4.66 3.50 3.91
N TYR A 107 4.50 2.73 2.83
CA TYR A 107 4.88 1.33 2.79
C TYR A 107 5.15 0.86 1.35
N ALA A 108 5.96 -0.17 1.22
CA ALA A 108 6.26 -0.82 -0.04
C ALA A 108 6.61 -2.29 0.18
N LEU A 109 6.37 -3.13 -0.82
CA LEU A 109 6.87 -4.50 -0.86
C LEU A 109 8.02 -4.55 -1.88
N VAL A 110 9.24 -4.79 -1.42
CA VAL A 110 10.47 -4.78 -2.23
C VAL A 110 11.15 -6.12 -2.09
N GLY A 111 11.07 -6.96 -3.13
CA GLY A 111 11.47 -8.37 -3.02
C GLY A 111 10.66 -9.06 -1.91
N SER A 112 11.35 -9.72 -0.97
CA SER A 112 10.75 -10.32 0.23
C SER A 112 10.73 -9.38 1.45
N HIS A 113 10.89 -8.08 1.28
CA HIS A 113 10.85 -7.11 2.38
C HIS A 113 9.62 -6.21 2.33
N ILE A 114 8.93 -6.09 3.46
CA ILE A 114 7.89 -5.08 3.65
C ILE A 114 8.52 -3.86 4.32
N LEU A 115 8.65 -2.76 3.58
CA LEU A 115 9.11 -1.47 4.08
C LEU A 115 7.95 -0.70 4.70
N LEU A 116 8.23 -0.02 5.82
CA LEU A 116 7.24 0.73 6.58
C LEU A 116 7.87 1.97 7.22
N SER A 117 7.23 3.13 7.04
CA SER A 117 7.47 4.33 7.84
C SER A 117 6.19 4.83 8.47
N VAL A 118 6.33 5.42 9.67
CA VAL A 118 5.22 6.00 10.42
C VAL A 118 5.41 7.50 10.60
N GLN A 119 4.30 8.21 10.72
CA GLN A 119 4.28 9.57 11.22
C GLN A 119 4.38 9.51 12.75
N GLN A 120 5.43 10.15 13.25
CA GLN A 120 5.64 10.50 14.65
C GLN A 120 6.40 11.83 14.69
N ASP A 121 6.21 12.62 15.75
CA ASP A 121 6.74 13.98 15.90
C ASP A 121 8.27 14.09 15.83
N LYS A 122 9.01 12.97 15.98
CA LYS A 122 10.47 12.96 16.02
C LYS A 122 11.15 12.23 14.86
N GLY A 123 10.41 11.74 13.86
CA GLY A 123 10.98 10.96 12.75
C GLY A 123 11.55 9.62 13.23
N THR A 124 10.86 8.52 12.96
CA THR A 124 11.21 7.19 13.48
C THR A 124 12.03 6.34 12.51
N GLY A 125 12.26 6.85 11.30
CA GLY A 125 12.98 6.14 10.25
C GLY A 125 12.13 5.09 9.54
N THR A 126 12.80 4.24 8.76
CA THR A 126 12.16 3.17 8.01
C THR A 126 12.58 1.82 8.57
N CYS A 127 11.60 0.95 8.77
CA CYS A 127 11.84 -0.45 9.12
C CYS A 127 11.44 -1.37 7.97
N ALA A 128 12.09 -2.53 7.90
CA ALA A 128 11.81 -3.58 6.94
C ALA A 128 11.49 -4.87 7.69
N PHE A 129 10.41 -5.54 7.30
CA PHE A 129 10.12 -6.92 7.70
C PHE A 129 10.65 -7.85 6.64
N ASP A 130 11.60 -8.71 6.98
CA ASP A 130 12.01 -9.82 6.11
C ASP A 130 10.95 -10.92 6.23
N VAL A 131 10.25 -11.19 5.12
CA VAL A 131 9.18 -12.20 5.06
C VAL A 131 9.73 -13.62 5.24
N ASP A 132 10.97 -13.88 4.82
CA ASP A 132 11.58 -15.19 4.89
C ASP A 132 12.08 -15.50 6.31
N ALA A 133 12.62 -14.49 7.00
CA ALA A 133 13.08 -14.61 8.40
C ALA A 133 11.98 -14.33 9.44
N GLU A 134 10.86 -13.71 9.04
CA GLU A 134 9.80 -13.19 9.91
C GLU A 134 10.30 -12.21 10.98
N GLU A 135 11.29 -11.39 10.63
CA GLU A 135 11.94 -10.44 11.54
C GLU A 135 11.90 -9.00 11.03
N TRP A 136 11.76 -8.05 11.96
CA TRP A 136 11.86 -6.62 11.67
C TRP A 136 13.27 -6.09 11.94
N ALA A 137 13.77 -5.25 11.04
CA ALA A 137 14.99 -4.47 11.23
C ALA A 137 14.75 -2.99 10.88
N MET A 138 15.44 -2.09 11.59
CA MET A 138 15.55 -0.69 11.15
C MET A 138 16.53 -0.63 9.99
N VAL A 139 16.14 -0.05 8.85
CA VAL A 139 16.95 -0.02 7.63
C VAL A 139 17.38 1.38 7.21
N ASP A 140 16.70 2.41 7.73
CA ASP A 140 17.01 3.82 7.47
C ASP A 140 16.59 4.67 8.69
N ASP A 141 17.29 5.77 8.95
CA ASP A 141 16.92 6.78 9.94
C ASP A 141 15.90 7.80 9.41
N LYS A 142 15.70 7.84 8.09
CA LYS A 142 14.70 8.66 7.42
C LYS A 142 13.46 7.85 7.06
N ASN A 143 12.33 8.56 7.02
CA ASN A 143 11.09 8.03 6.47
C ASN A 143 11.19 7.91 4.95
N LEU A 144 10.45 6.96 4.38
CA LEU A 144 10.31 6.84 2.93
C LEU A 144 9.84 8.17 2.31
N PRO A 145 10.39 8.57 1.15
CA PRO A 145 10.16 9.88 0.51
C PRO A 145 8.80 9.99 -0.20
N PHE A 146 7.85 9.13 0.13
CA PHE A 146 6.52 9.09 -0.49
C PHE A 146 5.43 8.84 0.54
N ILE A 147 4.18 9.01 0.13
CA ILE A 147 2.98 8.84 0.95
C ILE A 147 2.15 7.69 0.36
N GLY A 148 1.62 6.84 1.24
CA GLY A 148 0.82 5.69 0.88
C GLY A 148 1.68 4.52 0.38
N GLN A 149 1.16 3.80 -0.60
CA GLN A 149 1.83 2.64 -1.18
C GLN A 149 2.75 3.06 -2.33
N ALA A 150 3.97 2.54 -2.35
CA ALA A 150 4.74 2.46 -3.59
C ALA A 150 4.42 1.15 -4.32
N VAL A 151 4.05 1.24 -5.59
CA VAL A 151 3.68 0.07 -6.40
C VAL A 151 4.73 -0.20 -7.47
N PRO A 152 5.14 -1.45 -7.71
CA PRO A 152 6.17 -1.76 -8.68
C PRO A 152 5.68 -1.42 -10.10
N LEU A 153 6.55 -0.76 -10.86
CA LEU A 153 6.38 -0.50 -12.28
C LEU A 153 6.79 -1.69 -13.14
N GLY A 154 7.14 -2.85 -12.57
CA GLY A 154 7.55 -4.04 -13.31
C GLY A 154 8.23 -5.07 -12.39
N GLY A 155 8.98 -6.02 -12.97
CA GLY A 155 9.71 -7.05 -12.21
C GLY A 155 11.04 -6.58 -11.60
N GLY A 156 11.31 -5.28 -11.59
CA GLY A 156 12.57 -4.70 -11.14
C GLY A 156 12.43 -3.81 -9.90
N ARG A 157 13.41 -2.93 -9.71
CA ARG A 157 13.54 -2.03 -8.54
C ARG A 157 12.77 -0.72 -8.66
N ARG A 158 12.02 -0.52 -9.75
CA ARG A 158 11.34 0.74 -10.04
C ARG A 158 9.92 0.73 -9.50
N PHE A 159 9.57 1.74 -8.72
CA PHE A 159 8.26 1.90 -8.08
C PHE A 159 7.67 3.27 -8.40
N VAL A 160 6.36 3.34 -8.54
CA VAL A 160 5.63 4.62 -8.58
C VAL A 160 4.95 4.86 -7.23
N ALA A 161 5.08 6.07 -6.72
CA ALA A 161 4.45 6.49 -5.47
C ALA A 161 4.15 8.00 -5.48
N CYS A 162 3.32 8.47 -4.54
CA CYS A 162 3.04 9.89 -4.37
C CYS A 162 4.16 10.54 -3.55
N SER A 163 4.97 11.42 -4.14
CA SER A 163 6.11 12.07 -3.48
C SER A 163 5.67 12.96 -2.31
N SER A 164 6.32 12.80 -1.16
CA SER A 164 6.07 13.69 -0.02
C SER A 164 6.65 15.08 -0.25
N ALA A 165 7.84 15.17 -0.88
CA ALA A 165 8.54 16.42 -1.17
C ALA A 165 7.80 17.28 -2.21
N LYS A 166 7.06 16.65 -3.13
CA LYS A 166 6.29 17.32 -4.19
C LYS A 166 4.79 17.42 -3.88
N GLY A 167 4.39 17.39 -2.60
CA GLY A 167 3.00 17.61 -2.21
C GLY A 167 2.02 16.53 -2.69
N GLY A 168 2.50 15.30 -2.92
CA GLY A 168 1.69 14.17 -3.40
C GLY A 168 1.71 13.96 -4.91
N GLU A 169 2.49 14.74 -5.66
CA GLU A 169 2.71 14.49 -7.09
C GLU A 169 3.36 13.11 -7.32
N PRO A 170 3.01 12.40 -8.40
CA PRO A 170 3.55 11.08 -8.66
C PRO A 170 5.02 11.19 -9.05
N ALA A 171 5.82 10.32 -8.45
CA ALA A 171 7.24 10.18 -8.72
C ALA A 171 7.60 8.71 -8.89
N VAL A 172 8.73 8.47 -9.55
CA VAL A 172 9.29 7.14 -9.74
C VAL A 172 10.52 7.03 -8.85
N TYR A 173 10.62 5.92 -8.12
CA TYR A 173 11.73 5.63 -7.22
C TYR A 173 12.41 4.33 -7.65
N ASP A 174 13.73 4.31 -7.67
CA ASP A 174 14.49 3.07 -7.56
C ASP A 174 14.62 2.72 -6.07
N ILE A 175 14.11 1.56 -5.68
CA ILE A 175 14.11 1.10 -4.28
C ILE A 175 14.78 -0.27 -4.21
N GLU A 176 15.80 -0.38 -3.36
CA GLU A 176 16.51 -1.62 -3.09
C GLU A 176 16.76 -1.80 -1.60
N VAL A 177 16.56 -3.03 -1.14
CA VAL A 177 16.93 -3.46 0.21
C VAL A 177 18.18 -4.32 0.08
N LEU A 178 19.31 -3.81 0.59
CA LEU A 178 20.60 -4.48 0.59
C LEU A 178 20.71 -5.35 1.84
N ARG A 179 20.87 -6.66 1.64
CA ARG A 179 21.13 -7.58 2.75
C ARG A 179 22.58 -7.45 3.22
N PRO A 180 22.86 -7.74 4.51
CA PRO A 180 24.23 -7.80 5.02
C PRO A 180 25.08 -8.73 4.14
N GLY A 181 26.08 -8.17 3.48
CA GLY A 181 27.08 -8.95 2.76
C GLY A 181 28.08 -9.55 3.74
N THR A 182 28.82 -10.58 3.32
CA THR A 182 29.93 -11.18 4.08
C THR A 182 31.08 -10.19 4.34
N SER A 183 31.03 -8.97 3.78
CA SER A 183 32.12 -7.98 3.75
C SER A 183 31.97 -6.78 4.70
N GLY A 184 31.15 -6.86 5.76
CA GLY A 184 31.41 -6.07 6.97
C GLY A 184 30.40 -5.00 7.41
N THR A 185 29.28 -4.81 6.72
CA THR A 185 28.11 -4.11 7.33
C THR A 185 27.13 -5.15 7.83
N SER A 186 27.00 -5.28 9.15
CA SER A 186 26.16 -6.30 9.80
C SER A 186 24.65 -5.98 9.77
N LYS A 187 24.22 -5.02 8.94
CA LYS A 187 22.88 -4.43 9.00
C LYS A 187 22.27 -4.33 7.61
N THR A 188 20.99 -4.66 7.50
CA THR A 188 20.20 -4.45 6.29
C THR A 188 20.10 -2.95 6.01
N GLU A 189 20.38 -2.55 4.78
CA GLU A 189 20.39 -1.14 4.35
C GLU A 189 19.32 -0.88 3.29
N LEU A 190 18.79 0.34 3.25
CA LEU A 190 17.83 0.79 2.26
C LEU A 190 18.50 1.80 1.33
N ASN A 191 18.44 1.55 0.03
CA ASN A 191 18.81 2.52 -0.99
C ASN A 191 17.55 2.97 -1.73
N ILE A 192 17.31 4.28 -1.78
CA ILE A 192 16.17 4.87 -2.47
C ILE A 192 16.57 6.14 -3.21
N VAL A 193 16.28 6.16 -4.51
CA VAL A 193 16.61 7.29 -5.40
C VAL A 193 15.37 7.66 -6.21
N GLU A 194 14.99 8.93 -6.20
CA GLU A 194 13.95 9.44 -7.11
C GLU A 194 14.52 9.58 -8.52
N LEU A 195 13.84 8.99 -9.51
CA LEU A 195 14.25 9.00 -10.91
C LEU A 195 13.52 10.09 -11.71
N PRO A 196 14.21 10.84 -12.59
CA PRO A 196 13.56 11.74 -13.54
C PRO A 196 12.64 10.98 -14.51
N VAL A 197 11.47 11.56 -14.78
CA VAL A 197 10.46 11.03 -15.71
C VAL A 197 10.35 11.95 -16.93
N GLU A 198 10.62 11.43 -18.13
CA GLU A 198 10.74 12.24 -19.35
C GLU A 198 9.43 12.40 -20.15
N SER A 199 8.35 11.71 -19.78
CA SER A 199 7.07 11.75 -20.51
C SER A 199 6.09 12.78 -19.93
N LYS A 200 4.99 13.05 -20.66
CA LYS A 200 3.83 13.77 -20.09
C LYS A 200 3.30 12.92 -18.93
N GLY A 201 3.62 13.34 -17.71
CA GLY A 201 3.70 12.52 -16.51
C GLY A 201 2.49 11.67 -16.15
N ILE A 202 2.70 10.81 -15.17
CA ILE A 202 1.63 10.04 -14.51
C ILE A 202 0.61 11.04 -13.96
N VAL A 203 -0.68 10.75 -14.15
CA VAL A 203 -1.74 11.52 -13.50
C VAL A 203 -2.15 10.71 -12.29
N PRO A 204 -1.80 11.17 -11.08
CA PRO A 204 -2.07 10.38 -9.88
C PRO A 204 -3.58 10.28 -9.70
N GLY A 205 -4.00 9.09 -9.30
CA GLY A 205 -5.33 8.83 -8.79
C GLY A 205 -5.26 8.73 -7.28
N GLN A 206 -6.39 8.49 -6.64
CA GLN A 206 -6.44 8.18 -5.22
C GLN A 206 -5.80 6.82 -4.90
N LEU A 207 -5.72 5.93 -5.90
CA LEU A 207 -5.21 4.58 -5.77
C LEU A 207 -4.27 4.26 -6.93
N LEU A 208 -3.16 3.60 -6.61
CA LEU A 208 -2.21 3.03 -7.55
C LEU A 208 -2.19 1.52 -7.37
N CYS A 209 -2.08 0.76 -8.46
CA CYS A 209 -1.85 -0.67 -8.40
C CYS A 209 -0.88 -1.11 -9.48
N SER A 210 -0.07 -2.12 -9.18
CA SER A 210 0.74 -2.77 -10.20
C SER A 210 -0.13 -3.69 -11.05
N MET A 211 0.09 -3.71 -12.36
CA MET A 211 -0.51 -4.68 -13.28
C MET A 211 0.46 -5.80 -13.68
N GLY A 212 1.69 -5.78 -13.12
CA GLY A 212 2.79 -6.62 -13.59
C GLY A 212 3.34 -6.18 -14.96
N LYS A 213 4.41 -6.85 -15.43
CA LYS A 213 5.00 -6.67 -16.78
C LYS A 213 5.20 -5.20 -17.19
N GLY A 214 5.87 -4.41 -16.37
CA GLY A 214 6.15 -3.02 -16.76
C GLY A 214 4.97 -2.05 -16.57
N SER A 215 3.80 -2.52 -16.11
CA SER A 215 2.55 -1.76 -16.18
C SER A 215 1.93 -1.45 -14.82
N SER A 216 1.28 -0.30 -14.73
CA SER A 216 0.59 0.16 -13.52
C SER A 216 -0.73 0.85 -13.86
N SER A 217 -1.63 0.88 -12.89
CA SER A 217 -2.92 1.52 -13.00
C SER A 217 -3.14 2.55 -11.91
N SER A 218 -3.89 3.58 -12.27
CA SER A 218 -4.29 4.68 -11.41
C SER A 218 -5.80 4.81 -11.45
N PHE A 219 -6.43 4.85 -10.28
CA PHE A 219 -7.86 5.04 -10.13
C PHE A 219 -8.17 6.33 -9.38
N ASP A 220 -9.05 7.13 -9.94
CA ASP A 220 -9.55 8.37 -9.34
C ASP A 220 -11.08 8.27 -9.22
N ILE A 221 -11.58 8.40 -7.99
CA ILE A 221 -13.00 8.31 -7.69
C ILE A 221 -13.50 9.73 -7.48
N ARG A 222 -14.31 10.20 -8.42
CA ARG A 222 -14.92 11.52 -8.37
C ARG A 222 -16.37 11.37 -7.96
N SER A 223 -16.63 11.64 -6.68
CA SER A 223 -17.95 11.99 -6.16
C SER A 223 -17.89 13.47 -5.81
N VAL A 224 -18.62 14.31 -6.54
CA VAL A 224 -18.82 15.69 -6.11
C VAL A 224 -19.89 15.64 -5.02
N ASP A 225 -19.58 16.16 -3.83
CA ASP A 225 -20.63 16.49 -2.87
C ASP A 225 -21.37 17.69 -3.48
N PRO A 226 -22.56 17.47 -4.06
CA PRO A 226 -23.28 18.55 -4.67
C PRO A 226 -23.78 19.35 -3.47
N GLY A 227 -23.28 20.56 -3.28
CA GLY A 227 -23.88 21.48 -2.31
C GLY A 227 -25.41 21.51 -2.47
N PRO A 228 -26.15 22.04 -1.50
CA PRO A 228 -27.60 21.84 -1.37
C PRO A 228 -28.46 22.17 -2.60
N GLU A 229 -27.92 22.91 -3.58
CA GLU A 229 -28.61 23.35 -4.80
C GLU A 229 -28.09 22.73 -6.11
N ALA A 230 -27.04 21.89 -6.08
CA ALA A 230 -26.47 21.30 -7.29
C ALA A 230 -27.15 19.98 -7.66
N MET A 231 -27.43 19.77 -8.95
CA MET A 231 -27.82 18.44 -9.45
C MET A 231 -26.73 17.43 -9.09
N MET A 232 -27.12 16.31 -8.47
CA MET A 232 -26.20 15.23 -8.12
C MET A 232 -25.42 14.76 -9.36
N GLU A 233 -24.14 15.10 -9.44
CA GLU A 233 -23.27 14.51 -10.45
C GLU A 233 -23.09 13.02 -10.13
N LYS A 234 -23.41 12.16 -11.10
CA LYS A 234 -23.19 10.71 -10.99
C LYS A 234 -21.74 10.43 -10.66
N ALA A 235 -21.50 9.62 -9.63
CA ALA A 235 -20.15 9.21 -9.25
C ALA A 235 -19.42 8.55 -10.43
N ARG A 236 -18.16 8.96 -10.64
CA ARG A 236 -17.32 8.47 -11.75
C ARG A 236 -16.05 7.83 -11.22
N ILE A 237 -15.70 6.67 -11.78
CA ILE A 237 -14.41 6.04 -11.56
C ILE A 237 -13.59 6.27 -12.83
N VAL A 238 -12.49 7.01 -12.73
CA VAL A 238 -11.55 7.22 -13.83
C VAL A 238 -10.37 6.27 -13.65
N HIS A 239 -10.27 5.30 -14.55
CA HIS A 239 -9.17 4.34 -14.61
C HIS A 239 -8.17 4.78 -15.69
N ARG A 240 -6.89 4.81 -15.35
CA ARG A 240 -5.78 5.09 -16.28
C ARG A 240 -4.76 3.98 -16.17
N THR A 241 -4.29 3.50 -17.30
CA THR A 241 -3.21 2.51 -17.39
C THR A 241 -1.95 3.17 -17.93
N TYR A 242 -0.81 2.77 -17.37
CA TYR A 242 0.52 3.24 -17.72
C TYR A 242 1.43 2.05 -17.95
N SER A 243 2.37 2.19 -18.88
CA SER A 243 3.45 1.22 -19.07
C SER A 243 4.78 1.94 -19.13
N GLN A 244 5.77 1.38 -18.46
CA GLN A 244 7.15 1.72 -18.68
C GLN A 244 7.57 1.22 -20.08
N VAL A 245 8.25 2.07 -20.84
CA VAL A 245 8.92 1.67 -22.08
C VAL A 245 10.38 1.44 -21.74
N GLU A 246 10.89 0.25 -21.97
CA GLU A 246 12.33 -0.02 -21.91
C GLU A 246 12.97 0.65 -23.13
N GLY A 247 13.91 1.56 -22.88
CA GLY A 247 14.62 2.26 -23.94
C GLY A 247 15.65 1.34 -24.59
N ASP A 248 15.67 1.31 -25.92
CA ASP A 248 16.58 0.48 -26.74
C ASP A 248 17.98 1.11 -26.91
N THR A 249 18.39 2.00 -26.00
CA THR A 249 19.60 2.81 -26.19
C THR A 249 20.51 2.76 -24.98
N ALA A 250 21.76 2.38 -25.25
CA ALA A 250 22.90 2.32 -24.35
C ALA A 250 23.38 3.71 -23.86
N GLY A 251 22.46 4.58 -23.44
CA GLY A 251 22.74 5.95 -23.02
C GLY A 251 21.82 6.40 -21.89
N THR A 252 22.42 6.60 -20.71
CA THR A 252 21.85 7.11 -19.44
C THR A 252 20.73 6.28 -18.80
N ASP A 253 21.13 5.31 -17.98
CA ASP A 253 20.28 4.47 -17.09
C ASP A 253 19.41 5.23 -16.07
N ASN A 254 19.45 6.57 -16.06
CA ASN A 254 18.92 7.38 -14.96
C ASN A 254 17.54 7.97 -15.21
N SER A 255 16.93 7.86 -16.40
CA SER A 255 15.58 8.38 -16.64
C SER A 255 14.58 7.28 -17.00
N VAL A 256 13.31 7.50 -16.63
CA VAL A 256 12.23 6.55 -16.86
C VAL A 256 11.21 7.15 -17.80
N TYR A 257 10.92 6.44 -18.90
CA TYR A 257 9.86 6.83 -19.83
C TYR A 257 8.58 6.04 -19.55
N ILE A 258 7.49 6.75 -19.24
CA ILE A 258 6.18 6.16 -18.92
C ILE A 258 5.16 6.61 -19.94
N VAL A 259 4.52 5.67 -20.62
CA VAL A 259 3.45 5.96 -21.59
C VAL A 259 2.10 5.68 -20.96
N LYS A 260 1.20 6.66 -21.04
CA LYS A 260 -0.22 6.44 -20.75
C LYS A 260 -0.84 5.63 -21.88
N GLN A 261 -1.29 4.43 -21.59
CA GLN A 261 -1.88 3.53 -22.59
C GLN A 261 -3.37 3.83 -22.80
N GLN A 262 -4.17 3.76 -21.74
CA GLN A 262 -5.62 3.86 -21.83
C GLN A 262 -6.19 4.77 -20.74
N ARG A 263 -7.36 5.34 -21.04
CA ARG A 263 -8.23 6.00 -20.06
C ARG A 263 -9.64 5.48 -20.22
N GLN A 264 -10.20 4.95 -19.15
CA GLN A 264 -11.58 4.51 -19.07
C GLN A 264 -12.31 5.33 -18.00
N ILE A 265 -13.59 5.61 -18.23
CA ILE A 265 -14.46 6.30 -17.27
C ILE A 265 -15.67 5.41 -17.06
N PHE A 266 -15.81 4.88 -15.85
CA PHE A 266 -16.98 4.15 -15.43
C PHE A 266 -17.93 5.09 -14.72
N LYS A 267 -19.23 4.96 -15.00
CA LYS A 267 -20.30 5.70 -14.34
C LYS A 267 -21.17 4.71 -13.59
N LEU A 268 -21.47 5.00 -12.33
CA LEU A 268 -22.45 4.21 -11.60
C LEU A 268 -23.84 4.50 -12.22
N HIS A 269 -24.53 3.44 -12.67
CA HIS A 269 -25.83 3.59 -13.33
C HIS A 269 -27.01 3.62 -12.33
N ASP A 270 -26.77 3.35 -11.06
CA ASP A 270 -27.82 3.36 -10.05
C ASP A 270 -28.09 4.80 -9.55
N PRO A 271 -29.30 5.36 -9.76
CA PRO A 271 -29.65 6.70 -9.31
C PRO A 271 -29.84 6.82 -7.79
N PHE A 272 -29.93 5.70 -7.07
CA PHE A 272 -30.10 5.67 -5.60
C PHE A 272 -28.85 5.25 -4.85
N SER A 273 -27.82 4.77 -5.55
CA SER A 273 -26.53 4.42 -4.95
C SER A 273 -25.52 5.53 -5.16
N HIS A 274 -24.87 5.92 -4.06
CA HIS A 274 -23.73 6.84 -4.09
C HIS A 274 -22.47 6.09 -3.69
N LEU A 275 -21.34 6.42 -4.31
CA LEU A 275 -20.03 5.99 -3.82
C LEU A 275 -19.71 6.84 -2.59
N ALA A 276 -19.77 6.22 -1.40
CA ALA A 276 -19.38 6.90 -0.17
C ALA A 276 -17.92 7.36 -0.29
N TYR A 277 -17.64 8.64 -0.04
CA TYR A 277 -16.28 9.16 -0.10
C TYR A 277 -15.60 9.02 1.26
N PRO A 278 -14.36 8.49 1.34
CA PRO A 278 -13.60 7.82 0.29
C PRO A 278 -14.08 6.39 0.04
N SER A 279 -14.23 5.99 -1.23
CA SER A 279 -14.63 4.62 -1.59
C SER A 279 -13.39 3.74 -1.75
N PRO A 280 -13.31 2.57 -1.09
CA PRO A 280 -12.26 1.61 -1.37
C PRO A 280 -12.51 0.99 -2.75
N VAL A 281 -11.65 1.30 -3.72
CA VAL A 281 -11.61 0.58 -5.01
C VAL A 281 -10.49 -0.43 -4.95
N VAL A 282 -10.81 -1.67 -5.27
CA VAL A 282 -9.81 -2.71 -5.47
C VAL A 282 -10.01 -3.30 -6.84
N ALA A 283 -8.96 -3.19 -7.64
CA ALA A 283 -8.87 -3.85 -8.91
C ALA A 283 -8.24 -5.22 -8.66
N ALA A 284 -9.02 -6.28 -8.81
CA ALA A 284 -8.45 -7.57 -9.18
C ALA A 284 -8.34 -7.58 -10.69
N LEU A 285 -7.13 -7.45 -11.20
CA LEU A 285 -6.87 -7.69 -12.61
C LEU A 285 -6.81 -9.20 -12.78
N THR A 286 -7.91 -9.78 -13.26
CA THR A 286 -7.88 -11.12 -13.83
C THR A 286 -7.04 -11.05 -15.10
N MET A 287 -5.82 -11.59 -15.07
CA MET A 287 -5.13 -11.96 -16.31
C MET A 287 -5.68 -13.28 -16.83
#